data_AF-A0A2N7KDM3-F1
#
_entry.id   AF-A0A2N7KDM3-F1
#
_cell.length_a   1.000
_cell.length_b   1.000
_cell.length_c   1.000
_cell.angle_alpha   90.00
_cell.angle_beta   90.00
_cell.angle_gamma   90.00
#
_symmetry.space_group_name_H-M   'P 1'
#
loop_
_entity.id
_entity.type
_entity.pdbx_description
1 polymer ?
#
loop_
_entity_poly.entity_id
_entity_poly.type
_entity_poly.pdbx_seq_one_letter_code
_entity_poly.pdbx_strand_id
1 'polypeptide(L)'
;MTELPGLRTVSVETSLDDITNARDLSSFDYQEIYLGKEEVTVPAGTFAACKVESETQFENDGPRDTQITWLTNRGSIKSIREESSWGMSINMEAKSLPSIQ
;
A
#
# COMPACT_ATOMS: atom_id res chain seq x y z
N MET A 1 -22.25 -31.90 -2.75
CA MET A 1 -22.15 -30.44 -2.75
C MET A 1 -20.77 -30.09 -3.25
N THR A 2 -20.68 -29.29 -4.29
CA THR A 2 -19.43 -28.95 -4.97
C THR A 2 -18.95 -27.62 -4.39
N GLU A 3 -17.80 -27.61 -3.71
CA GLU A 3 -17.23 -26.37 -3.19
C GLU A 3 -16.72 -25.49 -4.34
N LEU A 4 -17.14 -24.24 -4.36
CA LEU A 4 -16.67 -23.23 -5.31
C LEU A 4 -15.39 -22.59 -4.74
N PRO A 5 -14.22 -22.76 -5.37
CA PRO A 5 -12.99 -22.16 -4.89
C PRO A 5 -13.08 -20.64 -5.04
N GLY A 6 -13.07 -19.92 -3.91
CA GLY A 6 -13.07 -18.46 -3.87
C GLY A 6 -14.10 -17.83 -2.94
N LEU A 7 -15.13 -18.56 -2.52
CA LEU A 7 -16.06 -18.08 -1.51
C LEU A 7 -15.47 -18.37 -0.12
N ARG A 8 -14.86 -17.37 0.52
CA ARG A 8 -14.53 -17.46 1.95
C ARG A 8 -15.84 -17.30 2.73
N THR A 9 -16.40 -18.40 3.18
CA THR A 9 -17.54 -18.37 4.11
C THR A 9 -16.99 -17.85 5.44
N VAL A 10 -17.39 -16.64 5.84
CA VAL A 10 -17.10 -16.12 7.18
C VAL A 10 -17.94 -16.92 8.17
N SER A 11 -17.28 -17.78 8.96
CA SER A 11 -17.92 -18.64 9.95
C SER A 11 -17.98 -18.03 11.35
N VAL A 12 -17.48 -16.79 11.50
CA VAL A 12 -17.42 -16.08 12.78
C VAL A 12 -18.18 -14.77 12.64
N GLU A 13 -19.32 -14.66 13.34
CA GLU A 13 -19.95 -13.37 13.57
C GLU A 13 -19.05 -12.55 14.50
N THR A 14 -18.49 -11.46 13.98
CA THR A 14 -17.81 -10.46 14.80
C THR A 14 -18.88 -9.52 15.34
N SER A 15 -18.87 -9.26 16.65
CA SER A 15 -19.89 -8.38 17.23
C SER A 15 -19.76 -6.97 16.66
N LEU A 16 -20.90 -6.27 16.54
CA LEU A 16 -20.89 -4.88 16.07
C LEU A 16 -20.06 -4.00 17.02
N ASP A 17 -20.07 -4.31 18.32
CA ASP A 17 -19.29 -3.63 19.34
C ASP A 17 -17.78 -3.80 19.11
N ASP A 18 -17.30 -5.00 18.78
CA ASP A 18 -15.89 -5.25 18.44
C ASP A 18 -15.47 -4.48 17.17
N ILE A 19 -16.37 -4.36 16.18
CA ILE A 19 -16.14 -3.57 14.97
C ILE A 19 -16.08 -2.07 15.29
N THR A 20 -16.96 -1.58 16.17
CA THR A 20 -17.00 -0.16 16.54
C THR A 20 -15.90 0.24 17.51
N ASN A 21 -15.44 -0.64 18.40
CA ASN A 21 -14.33 -0.37 19.31
C ASN A 21 -12.97 -0.31 18.58
N ALA A 22 -12.86 -0.88 17.39
CA ALA A 22 -11.71 -0.71 16.52
C ALA A 22 -11.59 0.72 15.92
N ARG A 23 -12.60 1.59 16.07
CA ARG A 23 -12.53 2.98 15.56
C ARG A 23 -11.50 3.85 16.26
N ASP A 24 -11.16 3.57 17.51
CA ASP A 24 -10.11 4.32 18.24
C ASP A 24 -8.69 3.99 17.73
N LEU A 25 -8.57 3.10 16.72
CA LEU A 25 -7.34 2.84 15.96
C LEU A 25 -7.27 3.61 14.62
N SER A 26 -8.21 4.55 14.38
CA SER A 26 -8.32 5.26 13.09
C SER A 26 -7.49 6.55 12.99
N SER A 27 -6.79 6.90 14.05
CA SER A 27 -5.84 8.02 14.13
C SER A 27 -4.44 7.55 13.77
N PHE A 28 -3.83 8.25 12.82
CA PHE A 28 -2.46 8.01 12.40
C PHE A 28 -1.83 9.32 11.94
N ASP A 29 -0.52 9.43 12.17
CA ASP A 29 0.30 10.46 11.54
C ASP A 29 0.79 9.95 10.19
N TYR A 30 0.77 10.85 9.20
CA TYR A 30 1.22 10.57 7.84
C TYR A 30 2.14 11.66 7.34
N GLN A 31 3.25 11.27 6.72
CA GLN A 31 4.15 12.20 6.04
C GLN A 31 4.65 11.65 4.71
N GLU A 32 4.98 12.56 3.81
CA GLU A 32 5.62 12.27 2.53
C GLU A 32 6.89 13.11 2.35
N ILE A 33 7.94 12.47 1.85
CA ILE A 33 9.23 13.08 1.60
C ILE A 33 9.61 12.81 0.14
N TYR A 34 9.82 13.86 -0.63
CA TYR A 34 10.37 13.74 -1.97
C TYR A 34 11.88 13.49 -1.91
N LEU A 35 12.31 12.34 -2.44
CA LEU A 35 13.71 11.88 -2.39
C LEU A 35 14.51 12.20 -3.66
N GLY A 36 13.86 12.71 -4.71
CA GLY A 36 14.52 13.07 -5.97
C GLY A 36 13.90 12.40 -7.20
N LYS A 37 14.60 12.48 -8.33
CA LYS A 37 14.23 11.77 -9.57
C LYS A 37 15.30 10.76 -9.94
N GLU A 38 14.88 9.60 -10.39
CA GLU A 38 15.75 8.57 -10.94
C GLU A 38 15.08 7.82 -12.10
N GLU A 39 15.89 7.15 -12.93
CA GLU A 39 15.36 6.25 -13.94
C GLU A 39 15.07 4.88 -13.32
N VAL A 40 13.87 4.36 -13.58
CA VAL A 40 13.42 3.06 -13.09
C VAL A 40 12.88 2.23 -14.24
N THR A 41 13.32 0.98 -14.31
CA THR A 41 12.81 -0.03 -15.24
C THR A 41 11.83 -0.95 -14.53
N VAL A 42 10.64 -1.08 -15.09
CA VAL A 42 9.56 -2.00 -14.68
C VAL A 42 9.03 -2.72 -15.92
N PRO A 43 8.13 -3.72 -15.80
CA PRO A 43 7.59 -4.40 -16.97
C PRO A 43 6.86 -3.48 -17.97
N ALA A 44 6.30 -2.35 -17.51
CA ALA A 44 5.72 -1.33 -18.38
C ALA A 44 6.75 -0.53 -19.21
N GLY A 45 8.05 -0.61 -18.92
CA GLY A 45 9.13 0.11 -19.58
C GLY A 45 10.10 0.80 -18.62
N THR A 46 10.97 1.65 -19.18
CA THR A 46 11.90 2.49 -18.42
C THR A 46 11.40 3.93 -18.39
N PHE A 47 11.37 4.53 -17.20
CA PHE A 47 10.82 5.86 -16.97
C PHE A 47 11.70 6.68 -16.03
N ALA A 48 11.83 7.98 -16.31
CA ALA A 48 12.26 8.94 -15.31
C ALA A 48 11.11 9.20 -14.33
N ALA A 49 11.29 8.84 -13.06
CA ALA A 49 10.26 8.89 -12.04
C ALA A 49 10.70 9.70 -10.81
N CYS A 50 9.73 10.35 -10.18
CA CYS A 50 9.89 10.97 -8.86
C CYS A 50 9.82 9.88 -7.79
N LYS A 51 10.84 9.81 -6.94
CA LYS A 51 10.87 8.91 -5.79
C LYS A 51 10.31 9.65 -4.57
N VAL A 52 9.31 9.05 -3.93
CA VAL A 52 8.66 9.59 -2.74
C VAL A 52 8.66 8.50 -1.67
N GLU A 53 9.07 8.85 -0.47
CA GLU A 53 8.89 8.05 0.74
C GLU A 53 7.66 8.52 1.48
N SER A 54 6.79 7.60 1.87
CA SER A 54 5.69 7.85 2.78
C SER A 54 5.85 7.02 4.05
N GLU A 55 5.47 7.62 5.18
CA GLU A 55 5.49 6.97 6.48
C GLU A 55 4.12 7.10 7.14
N THR A 56 3.62 5.99 7.68
CA THR A 56 2.39 5.94 8.47
C THR A 56 2.70 5.45 9.88
N GLN A 57 2.26 6.22 10.88
CA GLN A 57 2.43 5.89 12.30
C GLN A 57 1.04 5.85 12.96
N PHE A 58 0.55 4.67 13.30
CA PHE A 58 -0.69 4.51 14.06
C PHE A 58 -0.49 4.91 15.52
N GLU A 59 -1.54 5.45 16.16
CA GLU A 59 -1.51 5.82 17.58
C GLU A 59 -1.20 4.62 18.48
N ASN A 60 -0.49 4.86 19.59
CA ASN A 60 0.09 3.90 20.56
C ASN A 60 1.46 3.27 20.21
N ASP A 61 2.34 3.99 19.51
CA ASP A 61 3.73 3.56 19.23
C ASP A 61 3.83 2.18 18.53
N GLY A 62 2.83 1.83 17.71
CA GLY A 62 2.92 0.69 16.79
C GLY A 62 4.12 0.83 15.84
N PRO A 63 4.63 -0.25 15.26
CA PRO A 63 5.75 -0.12 14.33
C PRO A 63 5.34 0.73 13.13
N ARG A 64 6.27 1.57 12.66
CA ARG A 64 6.05 2.48 11.54
C ARG A 64 5.98 1.70 10.23
N ASP A 65 4.95 1.99 9.45
CA ASP A 65 4.85 1.49 8.08
C ASP A 65 5.51 2.50 7.14
N THR A 66 6.30 1.99 6.19
CA THR A 66 6.99 2.82 5.21
C THR A 66 6.67 2.37 3.80
N GLN A 67 6.64 3.31 2.86
CA GLN A 67 6.45 3.01 1.46
C GLN A 67 7.32 3.91 0.59
N ILE A 68 8.15 3.31 -0.26
CA ILE A 68 8.82 4.02 -1.35
C ILE A 68 7.99 3.85 -2.60
N THR A 69 7.59 4.96 -3.22
CA THR A 69 6.83 4.98 -4.48
C THR A 69 7.59 5.74 -5.56
N TRP A 70 7.60 5.19 -6.76
CA TRP A 70 8.08 5.86 -7.96
C TRP A 70 6.90 6.31 -8.80
N LEU A 71 6.82 7.62 -9.03
CA LEU A 71 5.70 8.30 -9.67
C LEU A 71 6.14 8.92 -10.99
N THR A 72 5.31 8.76 -12.02
CA THR A 72 5.37 9.53 -13.26
C THR A 72 4.14 10.44 -13.35
N ASN A 73 4.06 11.27 -14.40
CA ASN A 73 2.83 12.01 -14.70
C ASN A 73 1.64 11.10 -15.09
N ARG A 74 1.85 9.78 -15.22
CA ARG A 74 0.82 8.78 -15.54
C ARG A 74 0.45 7.91 -14.33
N GLY A 75 0.97 8.21 -13.14
CA GLY A 75 0.72 7.47 -11.90
C GLY A 75 1.94 6.74 -11.36
N SER A 76 1.73 5.86 -10.37
CA SER A 76 2.78 5.03 -9.78
C SER A 76 3.20 3.92 -10.73
N ILE A 77 4.51 3.74 -10.86
CA ILE A 77 5.11 2.69 -11.70
C ILE A 77 5.74 1.58 -10.88
N LYS A 78 6.12 1.88 -9.64
CA LYS A 78 6.71 0.93 -8.68
C LYS A 78 6.40 1.39 -7.26
N SER A 79 6.22 0.44 -6.36
CA SER A 79 6.23 0.72 -4.92
C SER A 79 6.81 -0.45 -4.14
N ILE A 80 7.50 -0.13 -3.06
CA ILE A 80 7.96 -1.08 -2.03
C ILE A 80 7.33 -0.62 -0.72
N ARG A 81 6.56 -1.49 -0.07
CA ARG A 81 5.86 -1.20 1.19
C ARG A 81 6.37 -2.14 2.27
N GLU A 82 6.86 -1.59 3.36
CA GLU A 82 7.20 -2.31 4.58
C GLU A 82 6.13 -2.02 5.62
N GLU A 83 5.24 -2.98 5.78
CA GLU A 83 3.99 -2.90 6.53
C GLU A 83 4.17 -3.61 7.87
N SER A 84 5.06 -3.07 8.69
CA SER A 84 5.45 -3.64 9.97
C SER A 84 4.28 -3.77 10.95
N SER A 85 3.27 -2.90 10.87
CA SER A 85 2.08 -2.90 11.73
C SER A 85 1.24 -4.18 11.61
N TRP A 86 1.39 -4.91 10.50
CA TRP A 86 0.75 -6.21 10.25
C TRP A 86 1.71 -7.28 9.71
N GLY A 87 3.02 -7.03 9.81
CA GLY A 87 4.08 -8.00 9.53
C GLY A 87 4.22 -8.38 8.05
N MET A 88 4.00 -7.45 7.12
CA MET A 88 4.03 -7.70 5.68
C MET A 88 5.06 -6.84 4.93
N SER A 89 5.52 -7.34 3.77
CA SER A 89 6.28 -6.58 2.78
C SER A 89 5.66 -6.79 1.42
N ILE A 90 5.44 -5.69 0.67
CA ILE A 90 4.72 -5.70 -0.60
C ILE A 90 5.55 -4.97 -1.65
N ASN A 91 5.84 -5.67 -2.74
CA ASN A 91 6.51 -5.10 -3.92
C ASN A 91 5.55 -5.08 -5.10
N MET A 92 5.36 -3.91 -5.70
CA MET A 92 4.47 -3.72 -6.84
C MET A 92 5.21 -3.04 -7.99
N GLU A 93 4.98 -3.52 -9.21
CA GLU A 93 5.50 -2.93 -10.44
C GLU A 93 4.40 -2.88 -11.50
N ALA A 94 4.31 -1.76 -12.22
CA ALA A 94 3.33 -1.57 -13.27
C ALA A 94 3.65 -2.47 -14.46
N LYS A 95 2.65 -3.23 -14.91
CA LYS A 95 2.71 -4.03 -16.14
C LYS A 95 2.38 -3.20 -17.39
N SER A 96 1.57 -2.17 -17.23
CA SER A 96 1.20 -1.22 -18.28
C SER A 96 0.80 0.12 -17.64
N LEU A 97 0.80 1.18 -18.44
CA LEU A 97 0.30 2.50 -18.03
C LEU A 97 -0.85 2.96 -18.93
N PRO A 98 -1.82 3.75 -18.42
CA PRO A 98 -2.91 4.29 -19.21
C PRO A 98 -2.39 5.08 -20.41
N SER A 99 -2.92 4.84 -21.61
CA SER A 99 -2.51 5.53 -22.85
C SER A 99 -2.54 7.04 -22.70
N ILE A 100 -1.60 7.74 -23.32
CA ILE A 100 -1.64 9.20 -23.45
C ILE A 100 -2.66 9.52 -24.55
N GLN A 101 -3.67 10.31 -24.24
CA GLN A 101 -4.64 10.83 -25.23
C GLN A 101 -4.05 12.03 -25.99
#